data_AF-A0A0W1AHD3-F1
#
_entry.id   AF-A0A0W1AHD3-F1
#
_cell.length_a   1.000
_cell.length_b   1.000
_cell.length_c   1.000
_cell.angle_alpha   90.00
_cell.angle_beta   90.00
_cell.angle_gamma   90.00
#
_symmetry.space_group_name_H-M   'P 1'
#
loop_
_entity.id
_entity.type
_entity.pdbx_description
1 polymer ?
#
loop_
_entity_poly.entity_id
_entity_poly.type
_entity_poly.pdbx_seq_one_letter_code
_entity_poly.pdbx_strand_id
1 'polypeptide(L)' 'MKKLSFIVLATLVLSACNSRYASNGETVYLQSHNGVKVVVPPPLTQANISNFYNLPPQNQDARVSIVPPGEDITNS' A
#
# COMPACT_ATOMS: atom_id res chain seq x y z
N MET A 1 30.28 -20.82 27.96
CA MET A 1 29.19 -20.90 26.95
C MET A 1 27.93 -20.10 27.32
N LYS A 2 27.48 -20.07 28.59
CA LYS A 2 26.24 -19.38 29.01
C LYS A 2 26.18 -17.88 28.65
N LYS A 3 27.27 -17.13 28.85
CA LYS A 3 27.35 -15.68 28.54
C LYS A 3 27.23 -15.38 27.05
N LEU A 4 27.77 -16.25 26.19
CA LEU A 4 27.70 -16.09 24.74
C LEU A 4 26.26 -16.29 24.23
N SER A 5 25.56 -17.26 24.82
CA SER A 5 24.15 -17.52 24.54
C SER A 5 23.24 -16.32 24.88
N PHE A 6 23.51 -15.61 25.99
CA PHE A 6 22.78 -14.38 26.32
C PHE A 6 23.03 -13.24 25.32
N ILE A 7 24.26 -13.08 24.83
CA ILE A 7 24.59 -12.04 23.84
C ILE A 7 23.87 -12.32 22.50
N VAL A 8 23.87 -13.58 22.06
CA VAL A 8 23.15 -13.99 20.84
C VAL A 8 21.64 -13.79 21.01
N LEU A 9 21.08 -14.12 22.17
CA LEU A 9 19.66 -13.91 22.44
C LEU A 9 19.29 -12.42 22.48
N ALA A 10 20.11 -11.58 23.11
CA ALA A 10 19.89 -10.14 23.18
C ALA A 10 19.93 -9.47 21.79
N THR A 11 20.88 -9.88 20.94
CA THR A 11 20.98 -9.35 19.57
C THR A 11 19.80 -9.78 18.68
N LEU A 12 19.27 -11.00 18.86
CA LEU A 12 18.04 -11.44 18.18
C LEU A 12 16.79 -10.67 18.64
N VAL A 13 16.69 -10.37 19.94
CA VAL A 13 15.55 -9.61 20.47
C VAL A 13 15.61 -8.15 20.00
N LEU A 14 16.81 -7.55 19.94
CA LEU A 14 16.98 -6.19 19.41
C LEU A 14 16.62 -6.06 17.92
N SER A 15 16.94 -7.07 17.10
CA SER A 15 16.58 -7.04 15.67
C SER A 15 15.07 -7.25 15.43
N ALA A 16 14.36 -7.89 16.37
CA ALA A 16 12.91 -8.05 16.34
C ALA A 16 12.15 -6.76 16.72
N CYS A 17 12.78 -5.82 17.43
CA CYS A 17 12.18 -4.51 17.77
C CYS A 17 12.17 -3.51 16.60
N ASN A 18 12.65 -3.91 15.42
CA ASN A 18 12.56 -3.10 14.21
C ASN A 18 11.11 -3.15 13.67
N SER A 19 10.18 -2.48 14.36
CA SER A 19 8.76 -2.43 14.03
C SER A 19 8.57 -1.67 12.72
N ARG A 20 8.87 -2.35 11.61
CA ARG A 20 8.51 -1.86 10.29
C ARG A 20 7.01 -1.97 10.14
N TYR A 21 6.42 -0.91 9.61
CA TYR A 21 5.04 -0.88 9.21
C TYR A 21 4.70 -2.15 8.42
N ALA A 22 3.80 -3.01 8.94
CA ALA A 22 3.61 -4.37 8.44
C ALA A 22 3.01 -4.46 7.03
N SER A 23 2.39 -3.37 6.55
CA SER A 23 1.83 -3.11 5.21
C SER A 23 0.34 -2.74 5.27
N ASN A 24 -0.07 -1.83 4.38
CA ASN A 24 -1.46 -1.48 4.08
C ASN A 24 -2.18 -2.48 3.15
N GLY A 25 -1.55 -3.61 2.84
CA GLY A 25 -1.91 -4.39 1.65
C GLY A 25 -1.42 -3.71 0.35
N GLU A 26 -0.38 -2.87 0.44
CA GLU A 26 0.21 -2.13 -0.69
C GLU A 26 0.52 -3.05 -1.88
N THR A 27 1.11 -4.22 -1.64
CA THR A 27 1.44 -5.17 -2.69
C THR A 27 0.22 -5.61 -3.50
N VAL A 28 -0.91 -5.88 -2.82
CA VAL A 28 -2.15 -6.31 -3.48
C VAL A 28 -2.76 -5.15 -4.26
N TYR A 29 -2.73 -3.94 -3.68
CA TYR A 29 -3.19 -2.73 -4.35
C TYR A 29 -2.38 -2.43 -5.63
N LEU A 30 -1.04 -2.47 -5.55
CA LEU A 30 -0.16 -2.17 -6.69
C LEU A 30 -0.22 -3.21 -7.82
N GLN A 31 -0.65 -4.43 -7.53
CA GLN A 31 -0.87 -5.47 -8.53
C GLN A 31 -2.28 -5.44 -9.14
N SER A 32 -3.21 -4.70 -8.52
CA SER A 32 -4.58 -4.60 -8.99
C SER A 32 -4.70 -3.69 -10.21
N HIS A 33 -5.74 -3.92 -11.01
CA HIS A 33 -6.04 -3.14 -12.21
C HIS A 33 -7.52 -2.76 -12.21
N ASN A 34 -7.87 -1.68 -12.92
CA ASN A 34 -9.27 -1.30 -13.11
C ASN A 34 -10.04 -2.47 -13.75
N GLY A 35 -11.23 -2.75 -13.22
CA GLY A 35 -12.11 -3.79 -13.76
C GLY A 35 -12.66 -3.47 -15.15
N VAL A 36 -13.38 -4.44 -15.72
CA VAL A 36 -14.07 -4.27 -17.00
C VAL A 36 -15.11 -3.15 -16.93
N LYS A 37 -15.37 -2.50 -18.06
CA LYS A 37 -16.43 -1.49 -18.17
C LYS A 37 -17.79 -2.13 -17.90
N VAL A 38 -18.65 -1.39 -17.20
CA VAL A 38 -20.02 -1.81 -16.92
C VAL A 38 -20.80 -1.95 -18.23
N VAL A 39 -21.30 -3.16 -18.48
CA VAL A 39 -22.19 -3.46 -19.60
C VAL A 39 -23.62 -3.36 -19.12
N VAL A 40 -24.40 -2.51 -19.77
CA VAL A 40 -25.82 -2.31 -19.44
C VAL A 40 -26.66 -3.14 -20.40
N PRO A 41 -27.44 -4.12 -19.90
CA PRO A 41 -28.26 -4.95 -20.78
C PRO A 41 -29.51 -4.18 -21.25
N PRO A 42 -29.99 -4.43 -22.48
CA PRO A 42 -31.29 -3.90 -22.92
C PRO A 42 -32.44 -4.35 -22.00
N PRO A 43 -33.50 -3.54 -21.81
CA PRO A 43 -33.76 -2.22 -22.38
C PRO A 43 -33.12 -1.07 -21.57
N LEU A 44 -32.29 -1.37 -20.57
CA LEU A 44 -31.64 -0.35 -19.75
C LEU A 44 -30.59 0.40 -20.58
N THR A 45 -30.41 1.69 -20.30
CA THR A 45 -29.45 2.54 -21.00
C THR A 45 -28.43 3.11 -20.02
N GLN A 46 -27.22 3.40 -20.52
CA GLN A 46 -26.17 4.03 -19.72
C GLN A 46 -26.53 5.46 -19.27
N ALA A 47 -27.54 6.10 -19.87
CA ALA A 47 -27.91 7.49 -19.62
C ALA A 47 -28.26 7.78 -18.14
N ASN A 48 -28.78 6.78 -17.41
CA ASN A 48 -29.20 6.93 -16.02
C ASN A 48 -28.19 6.37 -15.00
N ILE A 49 -27.04 5.87 -15.45
CA ILE A 49 -26.01 5.34 -14.56
C ILE A 49 -25.08 6.46 -14.14
N SER A 50 -24.89 6.59 -12.82
CA SER A 50 -23.93 7.54 -12.28
C SER A 50 -22.51 7.21 -12.75
N ASN A 51 -21.78 8.23 -13.18
CA ASN A 51 -20.36 8.13 -13.52
C ASN A 51 -19.46 7.91 -12.28
N PHE A 52 -20.02 7.80 -11.08
CA PHE A 52 -19.28 7.65 -9.82
C PHE A 52 -18.28 6.49 -9.82
N TYR A 53 -18.59 5.38 -10.51
CA TYR A 53 -17.70 4.22 -10.60
C TYR A 53 -16.79 4.22 -11.84
N ASN A 54 -16.80 5.29 -12.64
CA ASN A 54 -15.89 5.42 -13.76
C ASN A 54 -14.51 5.80 -13.24
N LEU A 55 -13.67 4.80 -13.08
CA LEU A 55 -12.29 5.01 -12.69
C LEU A 55 -11.50 5.64 -13.85
N PRO A 56 -10.66 6.65 -13.59
CA PRO A 56 -9.76 7.19 -14.60
C PRO A 56 -8.72 6.11 -15.00
N PRO A 57 -8.10 6.25 -16.18
CA PRO A 57 -7.03 5.34 -16.59
C PRO A 57 -5.84 5.44 -15.62
N GLN A 58 -5.42 4.28 -15.08
CA GLN A 58 -4.24 4.20 -14.20
C GLN A 58 -2.98 3.99 -15.03
N ASN A 59 -2.45 5.10 -15.58
CA ASN A 59 -1.23 5.10 -16.42
C ASN A 59 0.00 5.64 -15.67
N GLN A 60 -0.12 5.86 -14.36
CA GLN A 60 0.89 6.51 -13.53
C GLN A 60 1.36 5.56 -12.43
N ASP A 61 2.56 5.83 -11.88
CA ASP A 61 3.04 5.10 -10.71
C ASP A 61 2.17 5.48 -9.50
N ALA A 62 1.60 4.46 -8.86
CA ALA A 62 0.74 4.62 -7.69
C ALA A 62 1.53 4.71 -6.37
N ARG A 63 2.86 4.57 -6.40
CA ARG A 63 3.71 4.71 -5.22
C ARG A 63 3.81 6.18 -4.81
N VAL A 64 3.40 6.47 -3.59
CA VAL A 64 3.43 7.81 -3.00
C VAL A 64 4.13 7.81 -1.66
N SER A 65 4.79 8.91 -1.31
CA SER A 65 5.29 9.11 0.05
C SER A 65 4.11 9.30 1.00
N ILE A 66 4.12 8.55 2.10
CA ILE A 66 3.15 8.71 3.21
C ILE A 66 3.74 9.52 4.36
N VAL A 67 4.96 10.03 4.22
CA VAL A 67 5.59 10.90 5.21
C VAL A 67 4.81 12.22 5.26
N PRO A 68 4.56 12.78 6.46
CA PRO A 68 3.92 14.08 6.58
C PRO A 68 4.65 15.15 5.75
N PRO A 69 3.91 16.00 5.01
CA PRO A 69 4.53 17.07 4.24
C PRO A 69 5.18 18.09 5.19
N GLY A 70 6.45 18.41 4.95
CA GLY A 70 7.21 19.40 5.75
C GLY A 70 8.15 18.81 6.80
N GLU A 71 8.13 17.50 7.03
CA GLU A 71 9.22 16.79 7.73
C GLU A 71 10.34 16.47 6.72
N ASP A 72 10.91 17.51 6.12
CA ASP A 72 12.15 17.35 5.35
C ASP A 72 13.26 16.95 6.32
N ILE A 73 14.00 15.91 5.94
CA ILE A 73 15.11 15.33 6.68
C ILE A 73 16.34 16.26 6.57
N THR A 74 16.18 17.55 6.84
CA THR A 74 17.30 18.46 7.07
C THR A 74 17.66 18.40 8.55
N ASN A 75 18.22 17.27 8.98
CA ASN A 75 19.03 17.12 10.21
C ASN A 75 19.48 15.66 10.34
N SER A 76 20.52 15.29 9.59
CA SER A 76 21.47 14.23 9.97
C SER A 76 22.80 14.50 9.30
#